data_AF-A0A8J3RRK4-F1
#
_entry.id   AF-A0A8J3RRK4-F1
#
_cell.length_a   1.000
_cell.length_b   1.000
_cell.length_c   1.000
_cell.angle_alpha   90.00
_cell.angle_beta   90.00
_cell.angle_gamma   90.00
#
_symmetry.space_group_name_H-M   'P 1'
#
loop_
_entity.id
_entity.type
_entity.pdbx_description
1 polymer ?
#
loop_
_entity_poly.entity_id
_entity_poly.type
_entity_poly.pdbx_seq_one_letter_code
_entity_poly.pdbx_strand_id
1 'polypeptide(L)'
;MLITMSVPELAQVLFASALQASDDPSPEQARTAIEDRLRICHADLADCLASVAQEAGDHPEAYASRMRWALGMADRVSTAVRPGRMGSVTRTERAGSVCLALV
;
A
#
# COMPACT_ATOMS: atom_id res chain seq x y z
N MET A 1 8.65 -7.84 10.44
CA MET A 1 9.89 -7.06 10.15
C MET A 1 9.56 -5.93 9.16
N LEU A 2 8.72 -4.97 9.56
CA LEU A 2 8.21 -3.92 8.67
C LEU A 2 9.12 -2.69 8.56
N ILE A 3 10.25 -2.70 9.29
CA ILE A 3 11.11 -1.53 9.49
C ILE A 3 11.87 -1.13 8.20
N THR A 4 11.90 -1.99 7.18
CA THR A 4 12.56 -1.72 5.89
C THR A 4 11.62 -1.35 4.74
N MET A 5 10.30 -1.53 4.88
CA MET A 5 9.36 -1.29 3.78
C MET A 5 8.90 0.17 3.74
N SER A 6 8.86 0.72 2.54
CA SER A 6 8.33 2.05 2.25
C SER A 6 6.80 2.07 2.28
N VAL A 7 6.22 3.25 2.48
CA VAL A 7 4.75 3.44 2.47
C VAL A 7 4.09 2.90 1.18
N PRO A 8 4.63 3.12 -0.03
CA PRO A 8 4.06 2.54 -1.24
C PRO A 8 4.07 1.01 -1.25
N GLU A 9 5.13 0.36 -0.77
CA GLU A 9 5.19 -1.11 -0.73
C GLU A 9 4.19 -1.67 0.30
N LEU A 10 4.07 -1.03 1.47
CA LEU A 10 3.04 -1.38 2.46
C LEU A 10 1.63 -1.19 1.88
N ALA A 11 1.40 -0.14 1.11
CA ALA A 11 0.12 0.12 0.47
C ALA A 11 -0.23 -0.94 -0.57
N GLN A 12 0.74 -1.42 -1.37
CA GLN A 12 0.52 -2.51 -2.33
C GLN A 12 0.14 -3.81 -1.63
N VAL A 13 0.79 -4.14 -0.52
CA VAL A 13 0.42 -5.32 0.28
C VAL A 13 -0.97 -5.17 0.87
N LEU A 14 -1.31 -4.00 1.44
CA LEU A 14 -2.65 -3.72 1.96
C LEU A 14 -3.72 -3.78 0.87
N PHE A 15 -3.43 -3.27 -0.32
CA PHE A 15 -4.31 -3.32 -1.48
C PHE A 15 -4.69 -4.77 -1.80
N ALA A 16 -3.69 -5.65 -1.85
CA ALA A 16 -3.86 -7.08 -2.14
C ALA A 16 -4.36 -7.91 -0.93
N SER A 17 -4.71 -7.28 0.19
CA SER A 17 -5.29 -7.93 1.37
C SER A 17 -6.82 -7.80 1.38
N ALA A 18 -7.49 -8.66 2.16
CA ALA A 18 -8.93 -8.61 2.34
C ALA A 18 -9.42 -7.43 3.21
N LEU A 19 -8.51 -6.70 3.86
CA LEU A 19 -8.85 -5.62 4.79
C LEU A 19 -9.40 -4.40 4.05
N GLN A 20 -10.61 -3.94 4.34
CA GLN A 20 -11.25 -2.82 3.63
C GLN A 20 -11.51 -1.61 4.53
N ALA A 21 -11.75 -0.45 3.89
CA ALA A 21 -11.97 0.81 4.59
C ALA A 21 -13.23 0.81 5.47
N SER A 22 -14.27 0.10 5.04
CA SER A 22 -15.55 0.00 5.74
C SER A 22 -15.46 -0.74 7.07
N ASP A 23 -14.43 -1.55 7.27
CA ASP A 23 -14.23 -2.31 8.51
C ASP A 23 -13.64 -1.43 9.64
N ASP A 24 -13.37 -0.14 9.34
CA ASP A 24 -12.70 0.84 10.21
C ASP A 24 -11.46 0.28 10.94
N PRO A 25 -10.46 -0.24 10.21
CA PRO A 25 -9.38 -0.97 10.85
C PRO A 25 -8.39 -0.06 11.57
N SER A 26 -7.90 -0.55 12.72
CA SER A 26 -6.80 0.07 13.45
C SER A 26 -5.46 -0.12 12.72
N PRO A 27 -4.46 0.75 12.97
CA PRO A 27 -3.11 0.56 12.44
C PRO A 27 -2.50 -0.79 12.82
N GLU A 28 -2.80 -1.32 13.99
CA GLU A 28 -2.34 -2.63 14.45
C GLU A 28 -2.97 -3.77 13.65
N GLN A 29 -4.27 -3.68 13.34
CA GLN A 29 -4.96 -4.65 12.48
C GLN A 29 -4.40 -4.61 11.05
N ALA A 30 -4.13 -3.42 10.52
CA ALA A 30 -3.48 -3.25 9.22
C ALA A 30 -2.06 -3.85 9.23
N ARG A 31 -1.30 -3.66 10.31
CA ARG A 31 0.03 -4.26 10.49
C ARG A 31 -0.03 -5.79 10.43
N THR A 32 -0.96 -6.40 11.17
CA THR A 32 -1.17 -7.86 11.14
C THR A 32 -1.55 -8.35 9.75
N ALA A 33 -2.45 -7.65 9.06
CA ALA A 33 -2.85 -8.00 7.70
C ALA A 33 -1.67 -7.94 6.71
N ILE A 34 -0.78 -6.96 6.83
CA ILE A 34 0.45 -6.87 6.02
C ILE A 34 1.35 -8.07 6.30
N GLU A 35 1.61 -8.39 7.57
CA GLU A 35 2.47 -9.52 7.95
C GLU A 35 1.91 -10.86 7.49
N ASP A 36 0.60 -11.06 7.60
CA ASP A 36 -0.06 -12.28 7.13
C ASP A 36 -0.03 -12.38 5.60
N ARG A 37 -0.25 -11.27 4.88
CA ARG A 37 -0.18 -11.27 3.42
C ARG A 37 1.23 -11.55 2.92
N LEU A 38 2.25 -10.93 3.52
CA LEU A 38 3.66 -11.23 3.21
C LEU A 38 4.01 -12.69 3.49
N ARG A 39 3.47 -13.29 4.57
CA ARG A 39 3.68 -14.71 4.87
C ARG A 39 3.10 -15.61 3.78
N ILE A 40 1.90 -15.29 3.28
CA ILE A 40 1.24 -16.03 2.20
C ILE A 40 2.04 -15.93 0.90
N CYS A 41 2.57 -14.75 0.59
CA CYS A 41 3.36 -14.51 -0.61
C CYS A 41 4.84 -14.89 -0.47
N HIS A 42 5.25 -15.58 0.59
CA HIS A 42 6.67 -15.93 0.87
C HIS A 42 7.63 -14.73 0.83
N ALA A 43 7.14 -13.55 1.23
CA ALA A 43 7.81 -12.25 1.12
C ALA A 43 8.14 -11.80 -0.31
N ASP A 44 7.53 -12.42 -1.33
CA ASP A 44 7.54 -11.94 -2.71
C ASP A 44 6.39 -10.95 -2.94
N LEU A 45 6.72 -9.75 -3.41
CA LEU A 45 5.74 -8.71 -3.72
C LEU A 45 5.18 -8.82 -5.13
N ALA A 46 5.76 -9.66 -6.00
CA ALA A 46 5.37 -9.78 -7.39
C ALA A 46 3.88 -10.11 -7.55
N ASP A 47 3.36 -11.04 -6.74
CA ASP A 47 1.93 -11.41 -6.76
C ASP A 47 1.02 -10.26 -6.31
N CYS A 48 1.44 -9.50 -5.31
CA CYS A 48 0.70 -8.31 -4.87
C CYS A 48 0.70 -7.25 -5.98
N LEU A 49 1.85 -7.02 -6.60
CA LEU A 49 2.02 -6.08 -7.70
C LEU A 49 1.20 -6.46 -8.94
N ALA A 50 1.16 -7.73 -9.30
CA ALA A 50 0.36 -8.23 -10.41
C ALA A 50 -1.13 -7.96 -10.19
N SER A 51 -1.65 -8.23 -8.98
CA SER A 51 -3.04 -7.93 -8.62
C SER A 51 -3.34 -6.42 -8.64
N VAL A 52 -2.41 -5.59 -8.16
CA VAL A 52 -2.52 -4.13 -8.19
C VAL A 52 -2.56 -3.62 -9.63
N ALA A 53 -1.69 -4.14 -10.50
CA ALA A 53 -1.62 -3.74 -11.90
C ALA A 53 -2.87 -4.16 -12.69
N GLN A 54 -3.39 -5.36 -12.44
CA GLN A 54 -4.62 -5.85 -13.07
C GLN A 54 -5.80 -4.95 -12.73
N GLU A 55 -6.01 -4.64 -11.44
CA GLU A 55 -7.11 -3.79 -11.00
C GLU A 55 -6.99 -2.36 -11.56
N ALA A 56 -5.75 -1.84 -11.68
CA ALA A 56 -5.52 -0.54 -12.29
C ALA A 56 -5.91 -0.48 -13.77
N GLY A 57 -5.80 -1.59 -14.50
CA GLY A 57 -6.22 -1.72 -15.89
C GLY A 57 -7.73 -1.94 -16.04
N ASP A 58 -8.28 -2.92 -15.30
CA ASP A 58 -9.67 -3.36 -15.46
C ASP A 58 -10.67 -2.39 -14.82
N HIS A 59 -10.31 -1.80 -13.67
CA HIS A 59 -11.20 -1.05 -12.81
C HIS A 59 -10.49 0.20 -12.23
N PRO A 60 -10.12 1.18 -13.06
CA PRO A 60 -9.27 2.29 -12.65
C PRO A 60 -9.87 3.16 -11.52
N GLU A 61 -11.19 3.33 -11.45
CA GLU A 61 -11.86 4.08 -10.38
C GLU A 61 -11.85 3.32 -9.04
N ALA A 62 -12.06 2.00 -9.09
CA ALA A 62 -12.01 1.12 -7.92
C ALA A 62 -10.58 1.06 -7.39
N TYR A 63 -9.61 0.84 -8.29
CA TYR A 63 -8.18 0.92 -8.01
C TYR A 63 -7.81 2.25 -7.33
N ALA A 64 -8.17 3.40 -7.92
CA ALA A 64 -7.77 4.70 -7.39
C ALA A 64 -8.36 4.96 -5.98
N SER A 65 -9.60 4.52 -5.75
CA SER A 65 -10.25 4.64 -4.44
C SER A 65 -9.59 3.74 -3.40
N ARG A 66 -9.31 2.50 -3.76
CA ARG A 66 -8.65 1.51 -2.91
C ARG A 66 -7.19 1.89 -2.58
N MET A 67 -6.41 2.33 -3.57
CA MET A 67 -5.01 2.70 -3.39
C MET A 67 -4.86 3.96 -2.53
N ARG A 68 -5.75 4.95 -2.67
CA ARG A 68 -5.76 6.13 -1.77
C ARG A 68 -5.97 5.74 -0.32
N TRP A 69 -6.92 4.83 -0.05
CA TRP A 69 -7.11 4.31 1.30
C TRP A 69 -5.87 3.56 1.78
N ALA A 70 -5.30 2.69 0.96
CA ALA A 70 -4.15 1.86 1.33
C ALA A 70 -2.92 2.71 1.66
N LEU A 71 -2.65 3.76 0.89
CA LEU A 71 -1.58 4.73 1.14
C LEU A 71 -1.78 5.46 2.48
N GLY A 72 -3.01 5.91 2.77
CA GLY A 72 -3.32 6.57 4.04
C GLY A 72 -3.15 5.64 5.24
N MET A 73 -3.55 4.37 5.11
CA MET A 73 -3.36 3.39 6.17
C MET A 73 -1.88 2.99 6.33
N ALA A 74 -1.16 2.81 5.23
CA ALA A 74 0.28 2.52 5.24
C ALA A 74 1.09 3.64 5.91
N ASP A 75 0.72 4.90 5.69
CA ASP A 75 1.32 6.04 6.39
C ASP A 75 1.08 5.95 7.91
N ARG A 76 -0.15 5.66 8.35
CA ARG A 76 -0.49 5.44 9.78
C ARG A 76 0.31 4.28 10.40
N VAL A 77 0.46 3.17 9.68
CA VAL A 77 1.28 2.03 10.13
C VAL A 77 2.75 2.45 10.24
N SER A 78 3.28 3.18 9.26
CA SER A 78 4.68 3.61 9.25
C SER A 78 5.01 4.62 10.35
N THR A 79 4.07 5.50 10.69
CA THR A 79 4.23 6.50 11.75
C THR A 79 4.11 5.88 13.14
N ALA A 80 3.25 4.88 13.33
CA ALA A 80 3.12 4.13 14.58
C ALA A 80 4.38 3.32 14.93
N VAL A 81 5.17 2.90 13.93
CA VAL A 81 6.41 2.13 14.12
C VAL A 81 7.62 3.02 14.48
N ARG A 82 7.58 4.33 14.20
CA ARG A 82 8.71 5.24 14.50
C ARG A 82 8.62 5.77 15.94
N PRO A 83 9.67 5.62 16.78
CA PRO A 83 9.78 6.41 17.98
C PRO A 83 10.12 7.86 17.58
N GLY A 84 9.10 8.72 17.58
CA GLY A 84 9.14 10.18 17.49
C GLY A 84 10.29 10.85 16.72
N ARG A 85 10.02 11.33 15.49
CA ARG A 85 10.53 12.65 15.05
C ARG A 85 9.70 13.22 13.90
N MET A 86 9.15 14.41 14.15
CA MET A 86 8.54 15.36 13.22
C MET A 86 9.49 15.71 12.07
N GLY A 87 8.99 15.70 10.82
CA GLY A 87 9.77 16.08 9.65
C GLY A 87 8.97 16.24 8.35
N SER A 88 8.28 17.37 8.22
CA SER A 88 7.97 18.12 6.98
C SER A 88 7.58 17.35 5.71
N VAL A 89 6.29 17.39 5.37
CA VAL A 89 5.78 17.16 4.01
C VAL A 89 6.23 18.31 3.09
N THR A 90 7.12 18.05 2.15
CA THR A 90 7.24 18.87 0.94
C THR A 90 6.63 18.11 -0.23
N ARG A 91 5.40 18.51 -0.59
CA ARG A 91 4.78 18.15 -1.87
C ARG A 91 5.58 18.84 -2.97
N THR A 92 6.29 18.05 -3.77
CA THR A 92 6.75 18.48 -5.08
C THR A 92 6.00 17.66 -6.12
N GLU A 93 4.99 18.26 -6.74
CA GLU A 93 4.48 17.77 -8.01
C GLU A 93 5.59 17.85 -9.05
N ARG A 94 5.85 16.74 -9.75
CA ARG A 94 6.28 16.80 -11.14
C ARG A 94 5.61 15.70 -11.95
N ALA A 95 4.88 16.16 -12.95
CA ALA A 95 4.37 15.39 -14.07
C ALA A 95 5.48 14.59 -14.74
N GLY A 96 5.15 13.39 -15.20
CA GLY A 96 6.07 12.51 -15.92
C GLY A 96 5.36 11.24 -16.35
N SER A 97 4.63 11.34 -17.45
CA SER A 97 4.10 10.23 -18.24
C SER A 97 5.14 9.14 -18.48
N VAL A 98 4.78 7.88 -18.23
CA VAL A 98 5.14 6.77 -19.11
C VAL A 98 3.99 5.77 -19.15
N CYS A 99 3.23 5.81 -20.24
CA CYS A 99 2.51 4.64 -20.71
C CYS A 99 3.54 3.58 -21.09
N LEU A 100 3.56 2.44 -20.42
CA LEU A 100 4.10 1.22 -21.01
C LEU A 100 3.11 0.09 -20.78
N ALA A 101 2.19 -0.01 -21.74
CA ALA A 101 1.63 -1.29 -22.10
C ALA A 101 2.79 -2.21 -22.50
N LEU A 102 2.75 -3.46 -22.05
CA LEU A 102 3.17 -4.63 -22.82
C LEU A 102 2.77 -5.89 -22.05
N VAL A 103 1.71 -6.50 -22.60
CA VAL A 103 1.42 -7.94 -22.80
C VAL A 103 1.63 -8.87 -21.61
#